data_AF-A0A7L9U5U1-F1
#
_entry.id   AF-A0A7L9U5U1-F1
#
_cell.length_a   1.000
_cell.length_b   1.000
_cell.length_c   1.000
_cell.angle_alpha   90.00
_cell.angle_beta   90.00
_cell.angle_gamma   90.00
#
_symmetry.space_group_name_H-M   'P 1'
#
loop_
_entity.id
_entity.type
_entity.pdbx_description
1 polymer ?
#
loop_
_entity_poly.entity_id
_entity_poly.type
_entity_poly.pdbx_seq_one_letter_code
_entity_poly.pdbx_strand_id
1 'polypeptide(L)'
;MAYATLQFTRTEYNAAGRAFADAVGNPADCLAIIDNFRASHAHPLNTFHTTLKNRAQKLAPKALVVQRIKRLDSIAAKLRSKSSMRLTQMQDIGGCRAVMPTVQLVRRLEATYVNSPLVHTLSNSKDYIATPKPTGYRGVHLMYTFAGASSPYAGLKLEIQIRTQLQHKWATAVEAAETFTGQALKSNLGSEEWRRFFALMSSVFALREGCPTVPGTSDDFLKLSEEIRQLNASHHMANVFAAYRAILPRVEQQKNARYFLVRLEPAGRRVFVRGYRKEQSRLAHHEYTTAESLIPAGSSVRVVLVSVSSINSLKRAYPNYFLDTEQFLNEVRVITG
;
A
#
# COMPACT_ATOMS: atom_id res chain seq x y z
N MET A 1 -14.93 -8.73 22.70
CA MET A 1 -14.81 -7.60 21.76
C MET A 1 -14.07 -8.05 20.50
N ALA A 2 -14.55 -7.66 19.31
CA ALA A 2 -13.98 -8.12 18.02
C ALA A 2 -12.57 -7.55 17.71
N TYR A 3 -12.23 -6.39 18.27
CA TYR A 3 -10.97 -5.69 18.03
C TYR A 3 -10.04 -5.77 19.25
N ALA A 4 -8.73 -5.88 19.01
CA ALA A 4 -7.72 -5.76 20.06
C ALA A 4 -7.65 -4.32 20.57
N THR A 5 -7.24 -4.12 21.83
CA THR A 5 -6.91 -2.82 22.42
C THR A 5 -5.41 -2.77 22.73
N LEU A 6 -4.88 -1.57 22.93
CA LEU A 6 -3.50 -1.41 23.38
C LEU A 6 -3.30 -2.11 24.73
N GLN A 7 -2.33 -3.01 24.80
CA GLN A 7 -2.01 -3.80 26.00
C GLN A 7 -0.67 -3.40 26.63
N PHE A 8 0.13 -2.62 25.92
CA PHE A 8 1.48 -2.22 26.35
C PHE A 8 1.60 -0.70 26.40
N THR A 9 2.57 -0.22 27.14
CA THR A 9 2.92 1.19 27.23
C THR A 9 3.61 1.68 25.95
N ARG A 10 3.63 3.00 25.75
CA ARG A 10 4.34 3.61 24.60
C ARG A 10 5.82 3.25 24.58
N THR A 11 6.45 3.13 25.76
CA THR A 11 7.87 2.78 25.89
C THR A 11 8.11 1.35 25.43
N GLU A 12 7.29 0.40 25.86
CA GLU A 12 7.39 -1.01 25.46
C GLU A 12 7.20 -1.19 23.95
N TYR A 13 6.20 -0.56 23.33
CA TYR A 13 6.03 -0.61 21.88
C TYR A 13 7.25 -0.07 21.13
N ASN A 14 7.82 1.04 21.61
CA ASN A 14 8.98 1.64 20.96
C ASN A 14 10.23 0.77 21.13
N ALA A 15 10.44 0.20 22.31
CA ALA A 15 11.53 -0.73 22.59
C ALA A 15 11.42 -1.99 21.73
N ALA A 16 10.25 -2.65 21.71
CA ALA A 16 10.00 -3.83 20.89
C ALA A 16 10.17 -3.55 19.39
N GLY A 17 9.65 -2.42 18.91
CA GLY A 17 9.83 -2.00 17.52
C GLY A 17 11.30 -1.82 17.16
N ARG A 18 12.10 -1.20 18.03
CA ARG A 18 13.54 -0.99 17.80
C ARG A 18 14.32 -2.29 17.86
N ALA A 19 14.09 -3.11 18.88
CA ALA A 19 14.70 -4.43 19.06
C ALA A 19 14.43 -5.32 17.84
N PHE A 20 13.18 -5.37 17.36
CA PHE A 20 12.82 -6.07 16.13
C PHE A 20 13.54 -5.52 14.89
N ALA A 21 13.61 -4.19 14.74
CA ALA A 21 14.27 -3.56 13.59
C ALA A 21 15.77 -3.85 13.55
N ASP A 22 16.41 -3.99 14.70
CA ASP A 22 17.85 -4.25 14.81
C ASP A 22 18.19 -5.73 14.93
N ALA A 23 17.19 -6.61 14.93
CA ALA A 23 17.33 -8.05 15.18
C ALA A 23 18.05 -8.34 16.51
N VAL A 24 17.72 -7.60 17.56
CA VAL A 24 18.25 -7.76 18.92
C VAL A 24 17.15 -8.26 19.87
N GLY A 25 17.52 -9.11 20.83
CA GLY A 25 16.59 -9.68 21.82
C GLY A 25 15.81 -10.89 21.29
N ASN A 26 14.81 -11.34 22.04
CA ASN A 26 13.95 -12.45 21.64
C ASN A 26 12.95 -11.99 20.56
N PRO A 27 13.03 -12.55 19.33
CA PRO A 27 12.13 -12.16 18.24
C PRO A 27 10.65 -12.41 18.56
N ALA A 28 10.33 -13.48 19.28
CA ALA A 28 8.95 -13.85 19.60
C ALA A 28 8.26 -12.79 20.47
N ASP A 29 8.97 -12.29 21.50
CA ASP A 29 8.44 -11.28 22.42
C ASP A 29 8.21 -9.94 21.71
N CYS A 30 9.18 -9.53 20.89
CA CYS A 30 9.06 -8.31 20.09
C CYS A 30 7.87 -8.40 19.11
N LEU A 31 7.72 -9.54 18.44
CA LEU A 31 6.62 -9.78 17.51
C LEU A 31 5.26 -9.76 18.20
N ALA A 32 5.12 -10.33 19.39
CA ALA A 32 3.87 -10.31 20.14
C ALA A 32 3.42 -8.87 20.48
N ILE A 33 4.36 -8.01 20.89
CA ILE A 33 4.10 -6.59 21.18
C ILE A 33 3.72 -5.82 19.91
N ILE A 34 4.46 -6.03 18.81
CA ILE A 34 4.18 -5.39 17.51
C ILE A 34 2.83 -5.87 16.94
N ASP A 35 2.50 -7.16 17.10
CA ASP A 35 1.21 -7.73 16.69
C ASP A 35 0.06 -7.05 17.41
N ASN A 36 0.13 -6.94 18.74
CA ASN A 36 -0.88 -6.22 19.51
C ASN A 36 -1.01 -4.76 19.03
N PHE A 37 0.11 -4.07 18.76
CA PHE A 37 0.08 -2.71 18.25
C PHE A 37 -0.65 -2.62 16.91
N ARG A 38 -0.34 -3.50 15.96
CA ARG A 38 -1.00 -3.56 14.64
C ARG A 38 -2.47 -3.90 14.77
N ALA A 39 -2.81 -4.95 15.52
CA ALA A 39 -4.18 -5.40 15.74
C ALA A 39 -5.05 -4.31 16.39
N SER A 40 -4.48 -3.48 17.27
CA SER A 40 -5.17 -2.37 17.93
C SER A 40 -5.59 -1.26 16.95
N HIS A 41 -4.96 -1.15 15.77
CA HIS A 41 -5.37 -0.19 14.74
C HIS A 41 -6.64 -0.62 14.01
N ALA A 42 -7.08 -1.87 14.13
CA ALA A 42 -8.20 -2.40 13.35
C ALA A 42 -9.52 -1.65 13.59
N HIS A 43 -9.80 -1.23 14.83
CA HIS A 43 -11.02 -0.46 15.14
C HIS A 43 -10.95 0.97 14.56
N PRO A 44 -9.94 1.81 14.89
CA PRO A 44 -9.76 3.10 14.23
C PRO A 44 -9.81 3.03 12.71
N LEU A 45 -9.12 2.05 12.13
CA LEU A 45 -9.06 1.88 10.68
C LEU A 45 -10.44 1.63 10.07
N ASN A 46 -11.26 0.81 10.72
CA ASN A 46 -12.64 0.58 10.30
C ASN A 46 -13.52 1.85 10.39
N THR A 47 -13.32 2.68 11.42
CA THR A 47 -14.03 3.96 11.58
C THR A 47 -13.68 4.94 10.46
N PHE A 48 -12.38 5.12 10.20
CA PHE A 48 -11.90 5.95 9.09
C PHE A 48 -12.35 5.42 7.73
N HIS A 49 -12.30 4.11 7.53
CA HIS A 49 -12.74 3.46 6.30
C HIS A 49 -14.23 3.69 6.02
N THR A 50 -15.09 3.52 7.02
CA THR A 50 -16.53 3.72 6.86
C THR A 50 -16.82 5.15 6.40
N THR A 51 -16.18 6.13 7.04
CA THR A 51 -16.28 7.54 6.67
C THR A 51 -15.77 7.80 5.25
N LEU A 52 -14.58 7.29 4.92
CA LEU A 52 -13.97 7.44 3.60
C LEU A 52 -14.80 6.80 2.50
N LYS A 53 -15.31 5.60 2.73
CA LYS A 53 -16.18 4.90 1.79
C LYS A 53 -17.43 5.73 1.51
N ASN A 54 -18.12 6.19 2.56
CA ASN A 54 -19.34 6.98 2.40
C ASN A 54 -19.09 8.29 1.64
N ARG A 55 -18.03 9.04 2.00
CA ARG A 55 -17.66 10.29 1.31
C ARG A 55 -17.24 10.05 -0.14
N ALA A 56 -16.41 9.04 -0.40
CA ALA A 56 -15.95 8.71 -1.74
C ALA A 56 -17.09 8.22 -2.65
N GLN A 57 -17.96 7.35 -2.15
CA GLN A 57 -19.06 6.78 -2.94
C GLN A 57 -20.19 7.77 -3.24
N LYS A 58 -20.35 8.81 -2.42
CA LYS A 58 -21.20 9.97 -2.76
C LYS A 58 -20.70 10.73 -3.98
N LEU A 59 -19.38 10.80 -4.19
CA LEU A 59 -18.76 11.48 -5.33
C LEU A 59 -18.61 10.57 -6.55
N ALA A 60 -18.32 9.29 -6.32
CA ALA A 60 -18.14 8.28 -7.36
C ALA A 60 -18.66 6.93 -6.84
N PRO A 61 -19.87 6.49 -7.24
CA PRO A 61 -20.52 5.28 -6.67
C PRO A 61 -19.68 4.00 -6.75
N LYS A 62 -18.84 3.88 -7.78
CA LYS A 62 -17.94 2.73 -8.00
C LYS A 62 -16.54 2.91 -7.40
N ALA A 63 -16.29 3.97 -6.62
CA ALA A 63 -15.01 4.22 -5.98
C ALA A 63 -14.57 3.02 -5.14
N LEU A 64 -13.32 2.61 -5.33
CA LEU A 64 -12.72 1.51 -4.60
C LEU A 64 -12.09 2.06 -3.33
N VAL A 65 -12.59 1.64 -2.18
CA VAL A 65 -12.05 2.02 -0.87
C VAL A 65 -11.63 0.77 -0.12
N VAL A 66 -10.40 0.77 0.38
CA VAL A 66 -9.78 -0.40 1.03
C VAL A 66 -9.03 -0.01 2.29
N GLN A 67 -8.80 -0.99 3.16
CA GLN A 67 -7.94 -0.87 4.33
C GLN A 67 -6.70 -1.74 4.17
N ARG A 68 -5.57 -1.29 4.72
CA ARG A 68 -4.31 -2.02 4.78
C ARG A 68 -3.64 -1.78 6.13
N ILE A 69 -3.03 -2.85 6.64
CA ILE A 69 -2.05 -2.75 7.73
C ILE A 69 -0.65 -2.80 7.14
N LYS A 70 0.26 -2.00 7.70
CA LYS A 70 1.66 -1.96 7.28
C LYS A 70 2.38 -3.27 7.57
N ARG A 71 3.22 -3.69 6.63
CA ARG A 71 4.04 -4.92 6.67
C ARG A 71 5.15 -4.82 7.71
N LEU A 72 5.50 -5.93 8.35
CA LEU A 72 6.62 -6.00 9.32
C LEU A 72 7.94 -5.50 8.71
N ASP A 73 8.31 -5.96 7.51
CA ASP A 73 9.53 -5.53 6.81
C ASP A 73 9.58 -4.01 6.60
N SER A 74 8.44 -3.42 6.24
CA SER A 74 8.33 -1.97 6.02
C SER A 74 8.36 -1.18 7.33
N ILE A 75 7.91 -1.76 8.45
CA ILE A 75 8.06 -1.18 9.78
C ILE A 75 9.54 -1.18 10.16
N ALA A 76 10.20 -2.33 10.07
CA ALA A 76 11.62 -2.49 10.39
C ALA A 76 12.51 -1.57 9.53
N ALA A 77 12.29 -1.52 8.21
CA ALA A 77 13.03 -0.64 7.31
C ALA A 77 12.86 0.85 7.63
N LYS A 78 11.66 1.27 8.03
CA LYS A 78 11.39 2.67 8.42
C LYS A 78 12.03 3.04 9.75
N LEU A 79 12.13 2.09 10.68
CA LEU A 79 12.82 2.27 11.96
C LEU A 79 14.35 2.31 11.79
N ARG A 80 14.91 1.49 10.90
CA ARG A 80 16.35 1.51 10.57
C ARG A 80 16.77 2.78 9.82
N SER A 81 16.01 3.18 8.81
CA SER A 81 16.37 4.33 7.95
C SER A 81 16.26 5.70 8.62
N LYS A 82 15.59 5.80 9.78
CA LYS A 82 15.39 7.04 10.50
C LYS A 82 15.65 6.80 11.98
N SER A 83 16.85 7.14 12.45
CA SER A 83 17.28 6.92 13.83
C SER A 83 16.32 7.48 14.89
N SER A 84 15.66 8.60 14.61
CA SER A 84 14.68 9.23 15.51
C SER A 84 13.27 8.63 15.43
N MET A 85 12.98 7.74 14.46
CA MET A 85 11.65 7.17 14.26
C MET A 85 11.34 6.13 15.34
N ARG A 86 10.16 6.28 15.96
CA ARG A 86 9.63 5.32 16.94
C ARG A 86 8.37 4.64 16.42
N LEU A 87 8.10 3.41 16.84
CA LEU A 87 6.93 2.64 16.39
C LEU A 87 5.62 3.42 16.64
N THR A 88 5.46 3.98 17.84
CA THR A 88 4.27 4.77 18.23
C THR A 88 4.13 6.12 17.53
N GLN A 89 5.17 6.58 16.82
CA GLN A 89 5.12 7.82 16.04
C GLN A 89 4.72 7.57 14.58
N MET A 90 4.78 6.32 14.13
CA MET A 90 4.54 5.94 12.74
C MET A 90 3.09 6.20 12.34
N GLN A 91 2.89 7.06 11.33
CA GLN A 91 1.57 7.53 10.91
C GLN A 91 0.81 6.55 10.00
N ASP A 92 1.52 5.58 9.44
CA ASP A 92 1.06 4.71 8.36
C ASP A 92 0.98 3.23 8.78
N ILE A 93 0.74 2.95 10.07
CA ILE A 93 0.52 1.57 10.56
C ILE A 93 -0.81 1.02 10.05
N GLY A 94 -1.89 1.80 10.23
CA GLY A 94 -3.19 1.57 9.61
C GLY A 94 -3.46 2.61 8.53
N GLY A 95 -3.73 2.15 7.30
CA GLY A 95 -3.98 3.01 6.15
C GLY A 95 -5.29 2.69 5.44
N CYS A 96 -6.09 3.71 5.17
CA CYS A 96 -7.23 3.64 4.26
C CYS A 96 -6.84 4.23 2.91
N ARG A 97 -7.30 3.63 1.81
CA ARG A 97 -7.06 4.16 0.47
C ARG A 97 -8.35 4.26 -0.32
N ALA A 98 -8.59 5.40 -0.93
CA ALA A 98 -9.62 5.62 -1.94
C ALA A 98 -8.98 5.77 -3.33
N VAL A 99 -9.50 5.02 -4.29
CA VAL A 99 -9.14 5.12 -5.71
C VAL A 99 -10.31 5.77 -6.44
N MET A 100 -10.09 7.01 -6.89
CA MET A 100 -11.07 7.86 -7.56
C MET A 100 -10.85 7.84 -9.08
N PRO A 101 -11.89 8.10 -9.89
CA PRO A 101 -11.74 8.11 -11.34
C PRO A 101 -10.79 9.20 -11.87
N THR A 102 -10.87 10.43 -11.32
CA THR A 102 -10.13 11.59 -11.85
C THR A 102 -9.53 12.44 -10.73
N VAL A 103 -8.55 13.29 -11.08
CA VAL A 103 -7.92 14.23 -10.14
C VAL A 103 -8.95 15.20 -9.56
N GLN A 104 -9.92 15.67 -10.33
CA GLN A 104 -10.98 16.56 -9.83
C GLN A 104 -11.79 15.88 -8.71
N LEU A 105 -12.09 14.59 -8.85
CA LEU A 105 -12.78 13.83 -7.80
C LEU A 105 -11.88 13.55 -6.59
N VAL A 106 -10.56 13.40 -6.79
CA VAL A 106 -9.59 13.37 -5.68
C VAL A 106 -9.65 14.68 -4.89
N ARG A 107 -9.59 15.83 -5.56
CA ARG A 107 -9.65 17.16 -4.92
C ARG A 107 -10.96 17.40 -4.19
N ARG A 108 -12.09 17.04 -4.80
CA ARG A 108 -13.39 17.13 -4.15
C ARG A 108 -13.46 16.27 -2.89
N LEU A 109 -12.92 15.04 -2.93
CA LEU A 109 -12.89 14.17 -1.75
C LEU A 109 -11.96 14.72 -0.67
N GLU A 110 -10.75 15.17 -1.03
CA GLU A 110 -9.79 15.83 -0.14
C GLU A 110 -10.43 17.03 0.59
N ALA A 111 -11.12 17.90 -0.16
CA ALA A 111 -11.80 19.07 0.40
C ALA A 111 -12.84 18.69 1.47
N THR A 112 -13.51 17.53 1.37
CA THR A 112 -14.45 17.09 2.43
C THR A 112 -13.77 16.81 3.76
N TYR A 113 -12.46 16.56 3.78
CA TYR A 113 -11.68 16.33 4.99
C TYR A 113 -11.06 17.61 5.53
N VAL A 114 -10.61 18.49 4.64
CA VAL A 114 -10.00 19.77 5.03
C VAL A 114 -11.07 20.76 5.51
N ASN A 115 -12.20 20.83 4.80
CA ASN A 115 -13.24 21.84 5.07
C ASN A 115 -14.33 21.34 6.05
N SER A 116 -14.41 20.04 6.31
CA SER A 116 -15.34 19.45 7.28
C SER A 116 -14.56 18.51 8.21
N PRO A 117 -13.96 19.08 9.27
CA PRO A 117 -13.12 18.36 10.20
C PRO A 117 -13.87 17.18 10.83
N LEU A 118 -13.17 16.07 11.00
CA LEU A 118 -13.67 14.96 11.80
C LEU A 118 -13.49 15.28 13.29
N VAL A 119 -14.13 14.49 14.14
CA VAL A 119 -13.82 14.45 15.59
C VAL A 119 -12.34 14.09 15.83
N HIS A 120 -11.69 13.44 14.87
CA HIS A 120 -10.28 13.08 14.91
C HIS A 120 -9.38 14.20 14.36
N THR A 121 -8.16 14.32 14.90
CA THR A 121 -7.25 15.42 14.57
C THR A 121 -6.48 15.14 13.28
N LEU A 122 -6.63 16.00 12.26
CA LEU A 122 -5.77 16.02 11.09
C LEU A 122 -4.42 16.65 11.48
N SER A 123 -3.38 15.82 11.58
CA SER A 123 -2.06 16.24 12.06
C SER A 123 -1.12 16.72 10.97
N ASN A 124 -1.30 16.25 9.73
CA ASN A 124 -0.46 16.59 8.59
C ASN A 124 -1.17 16.21 7.27
N SER A 125 -0.85 16.91 6.18
CA SER A 125 -1.30 16.61 4.82
C SER A 125 -0.12 16.71 3.85
N LYS A 126 -0.07 15.84 2.84
CA LYS A 126 0.93 15.89 1.77
C LYS A 126 0.27 15.68 0.42
N ASP A 127 0.56 16.58 -0.50
CA ASP A 127 0.05 16.54 -1.86
C ASP A 127 1.15 16.10 -2.85
N TYR A 128 1.25 14.80 -3.04
CA TYR A 128 2.16 14.24 -4.05
C TYR A 128 1.57 14.26 -5.47
N ILE A 129 0.36 14.79 -5.68
CA ILE A 129 -0.16 15.02 -7.03
C ILE A 129 0.43 16.34 -7.57
N ALA A 130 0.37 17.40 -6.75
CA ALA A 130 0.97 18.69 -7.07
C ALA A 130 2.51 18.65 -7.01
N THR A 131 3.06 17.96 -6.00
CA THR A 131 4.52 17.84 -5.78
C THR A 131 4.95 16.37 -5.78
N PRO A 132 5.04 15.71 -6.95
CA PRO A 132 5.38 14.29 -7.02
C PRO A 132 6.78 14.00 -6.48
N LYS A 133 6.98 12.79 -5.94
CA LYS A 133 8.33 12.36 -5.57
C LYS A 133 9.21 12.18 -6.81
N PRO A 134 10.54 12.30 -6.71
CA PRO A 134 11.46 11.99 -7.82
C PRO A 134 11.29 10.57 -8.38
N THR A 135 10.82 9.63 -7.55
CA THR A 135 10.51 8.27 -7.99
C THR A 135 9.27 8.17 -8.89
N GLY A 136 8.49 9.24 -9.06
CA GLY A 136 7.20 9.26 -9.76
C GLY A 136 5.98 8.94 -8.89
N TYR A 137 6.15 8.75 -7.58
CA TYR A 137 5.01 8.48 -6.69
C TYR A 137 4.06 9.69 -6.58
N ARG A 138 2.75 9.41 -6.67
CA ARG A 138 1.65 10.39 -6.60
C ARG A 138 0.51 9.95 -5.68
N GLY A 139 -0.22 10.95 -5.18
CA GLY A 139 -1.41 10.79 -4.34
C GLY A 139 -1.48 11.82 -3.21
N VAL A 140 -2.68 12.04 -2.69
CA VAL A 140 -2.89 12.87 -1.49
C VAL A 140 -2.83 12.00 -0.25
N HIS A 141 -2.06 12.41 0.76
CA HIS A 141 -1.92 11.75 2.05
C HIS A 141 -2.44 12.65 3.17
N LEU A 142 -3.39 12.16 3.94
CA LEU A 142 -3.94 12.85 5.12
C LEU A 142 -3.64 12.01 6.37
N MET A 143 -2.86 12.56 7.31
CA MET A 143 -2.44 11.83 8.50
C MET A 143 -3.25 12.27 9.71
N TYR A 144 -3.98 11.34 10.30
CA TYR A 144 -4.86 11.57 11.42
C TYR A 144 -4.35 10.94 12.72
N THR A 145 -4.68 11.57 13.83
CA THR A 145 -4.60 10.99 15.17
C THR A 145 -6.02 10.68 15.65
N PHE A 146 -6.27 9.42 16.02
CA PHE A 146 -7.55 8.99 16.55
C PHE A 146 -7.81 9.67 17.90
N ALA A 147 -8.93 10.38 17.99
CA ALA A 147 -9.35 11.11 19.18
C ALA A 147 -10.44 10.37 19.96
N GLY A 148 -10.59 10.71 21.24
CA GLY A 148 -11.63 10.23 22.14
C GLY A 148 -11.06 10.08 23.56
N ALA A 149 -11.44 10.98 24.47
CA ALA A 149 -10.81 11.10 25.80
C ALA A 149 -10.80 9.81 26.63
N SER A 150 -11.79 8.92 26.42
CA SER A 150 -11.91 7.61 27.09
C SER A 150 -11.77 6.42 26.13
N SER A 151 -11.35 6.67 24.89
CA SER A 151 -11.19 5.59 23.90
C SER A 151 -9.89 4.84 24.17
N PRO A 152 -9.90 3.48 24.26
CA PRO A 152 -8.68 2.68 24.35
C PRO A 152 -7.80 2.76 23.09
N TYR A 153 -8.26 3.48 22.07
CA TYR A 153 -7.57 3.71 20.80
C TYR A 153 -7.03 5.14 20.63
N ALA A 154 -7.25 6.01 21.63
CA ALA A 154 -6.83 7.41 21.56
C ALA A 154 -5.33 7.53 21.31
N GLY A 155 -4.94 8.44 20.42
CA GLY A 155 -3.54 8.68 20.06
C GLY A 155 -2.98 7.76 18.97
N LEU A 156 -3.70 6.71 18.56
CA LEU A 156 -3.30 5.89 17.41
C LEU A 156 -3.33 6.72 16.13
N LYS A 157 -2.31 6.54 15.28
CA LYS A 157 -2.14 7.33 14.06
C LYS A 157 -2.52 6.51 12.84
N LEU A 158 -3.22 7.15 11.91
CA LEU A 158 -3.70 6.54 10.68
C LEU A 158 -3.44 7.45 9.48
N GLU A 159 -3.39 6.83 8.30
CA GLU A 159 -3.23 7.55 7.04
C GLU A 159 -4.43 7.29 6.13
N ILE A 160 -4.99 8.36 5.55
CA ILE A 160 -5.87 8.28 4.38
C ILE A 160 -5.04 8.61 3.15
N GLN A 161 -5.07 7.73 2.16
CA GLN A 161 -4.49 7.95 0.84
C GLN A 161 -5.61 8.12 -0.19
N ILE A 162 -5.55 9.16 -1.01
CA ILE A 162 -6.48 9.37 -2.11
C ILE A 162 -5.67 9.42 -3.41
N ARG A 163 -6.04 8.58 -4.37
CA ARG A 163 -5.33 8.46 -5.66
C ARG A 163 -6.34 8.38 -6.80
N THR A 164 -5.90 8.72 -8.00
CA THR A 164 -6.64 8.36 -9.22
C THR A 164 -6.43 6.88 -9.60
N GLN A 165 -7.16 6.40 -10.59
CA GLN A 165 -6.95 5.07 -11.16
C GLN A 165 -5.56 4.91 -11.79
N LEU A 166 -5.06 5.89 -12.54
CA LEU A 166 -3.73 5.84 -13.16
C LEU A 166 -2.62 5.86 -12.10
N GLN A 167 -2.75 6.71 -11.08
CA GLN A 167 -1.80 6.76 -9.96
C GLN A 167 -1.81 5.45 -9.15
N HIS A 168 -2.98 4.82 -8.99
CA HIS A 168 -3.09 3.52 -8.34
C HIS A 168 -2.42 2.42 -9.17
N LYS A 169 -2.72 2.37 -10.47
CA LYS A 169 -2.15 1.43 -11.45
C LYS A 169 -0.62 1.51 -11.48
N TRP A 170 -0.08 2.72 -11.54
CA TRP A 170 1.36 2.98 -11.45
C TRP A 170 1.96 2.41 -10.16
N ALA A 171 1.37 2.73 -9.01
CA ALA A 171 1.94 2.32 -7.73
C ALA A 171 1.89 0.80 -7.51
N THR A 172 0.85 0.12 -8.01
CA THR A 172 0.78 -1.35 -7.96
C THR A 172 1.77 -2.00 -8.93
N ALA A 173 2.03 -1.37 -10.08
CA ALA A 173 3.04 -1.85 -11.02
C ALA A 173 4.46 -1.74 -10.45
N VAL A 174 4.76 -0.66 -9.71
CA VAL A 174 6.02 -0.53 -8.96
C VAL A 174 6.15 -1.65 -7.92
N GLU A 175 5.14 -1.88 -7.08
CA GLU A 175 5.19 -2.97 -6.07
C GLU A 175 5.33 -4.36 -6.73
N ALA A 176 4.70 -4.56 -7.90
CA ALA A 176 4.85 -5.80 -8.68
C ALA A 176 6.28 -5.95 -9.20
N ALA A 177 6.80 -4.93 -9.90
CA ALA A 177 8.16 -4.92 -10.40
C ALA A 177 9.17 -5.18 -9.28
N GLU A 178 9.11 -4.49 -8.14
CA GLU A 178 10.00 -4.73 -6.99
C GLU A 178 9.96 -6.18 -6.49
N THR A 179 8.79 -6.83 -6.53
CA THR A 179 8.64 -8.23 -6.10
C THR A 179 9.37 -9.19 -7.05
N PHE A 180 9.43 -8.88 -8.35
CA PHE A 180 10.03 -9.73 -9.37
C PHE A 180 11.47 -9.35 -9.71
N THR A 181 11.74 -8.07 -9.89
CA THR A 181 13.07 -7.54 -10.11
C THR A 181 13.93 -7.73 -8.88
N GLY A 182 13.39 -7.79 -7.65
CA GLY A 182 14.18 -8.18 -6.47
C GLY A 182 14.84 -9.58 -6.57
N GLN A 183 14.31 -10.48 -7.41
CA GLN A 183 14.99 -11.73 -7.78
C GLN A 183 15.96 -11.54 -8.96
N ALA A 184 15.61 -10.76 -9.99
CA ALA A 184 16.41 -10.55 -11.19
C ALA A 184 17.57 -9.52 -11.06
N LEU A 185 17.45 -8.56 -10.14
CA LEU A 185 18.45 -7.52 -9.82
C LEU A 185 19.69 -8.11 -9.14
N LYS A 186 19.57 -9.32 -8.58
CA LYS A 186 20.74 -10.08 -8.14
C LYS A 186 21.57 -10.63 -9.30
N SER A 187 21.04 -10.60 -10.54
CA SER A 187 21.67 -11.28 -11.68
C SER A 187 22.14 -10.41 -12.85
N ASN A 188 21.73 -9.14 -13.02
CA ASN A 188 22.41 -8.11 -13.85
C ASN A 188 21.48 -6.90 -14.08
N LEU A 189 22.03 -5.68 -14.00
CA LEU A 189 21.46 -4.38 -14.44
C LEU A 189 20.01 -4.05 -13.99
N GLY A 190 19.89 -3.16 -12.99
CA GLY A 190 18.97 -2.03 -13.20
C GLY A 190 18.10 -1.55 -12.05
N SER A 191 18.65 -0.84 -11.06
CA SER A 191 17.79 -0.05 -10.16
C SER A 191 17.48 1.33 -10.73
N GLU A 192 18.37 1.90 -11.53
CA GLU A 192 18.27 3.28 -12.01
C GLU A 192 17.37 3.39 -13.23
N GLU A 193 17.49 2.47 -14.17
CA GLU A 193 16.70 2.37 -15.40
C GLU A 193 15.24 2.06 -15.07
N TRP A 194 15.00 1.17 -14.10
CA TRP A 194 13.66 0.92 -13.58
C TRP A 194 13.08 2.15 -12.88
N ARG A 195 13.86 2.85 -12.04
CA ARG A 195 13.44 4.11 -11.41
C ARG A 195 13.11 5.16 -12.48
N ARG A 196 13.93 5.26 -13.52
CA ARG A 196 13.74 6.20 -14.63
C ARG A 196 12.49 5.86 -15.43
N PHE A 197 12.32 4.60 -15.85
CA PHE A 197 11.13 4.10 -16.52
C PHE A 197 9.85 4.44 -15.76
N PHE A 198 9.83 4.20 -14.45
CA PHE A 198 8.66 4.53 -13.63
C PHE A 198 8.45 6.03 -13.45
N ALA A 199 9.51 6.84 -13.33
CA ALA A 199 9.39 8.29 -13.31
C ALA A 199 8.76 8.82 -14.62
N LEU A 200 9.21 8.32 -15.77
CA LEU A 200 8.68 8.68 -17.10
C LEU A 200 7.22 8.26 -17.26
N MET A 201 6.87 7.02 -16.90
CA MET A 201 5.49 6.54 -16.92
C MET A 201 4.57 7.38 -16.03
N SER A 202 5.04 7.82 -14.87
CA SER A 202 4.29 8.72 -13.99
C SER A 202 4.07 10.09 -14.63
N SER A 203 5.06 10.63 -15.35
CA SER A 203 4.92 11.89 -16.09
C SER A 203 3.93 11.77 -17.25
N VAL A 204 3.94 10.66 -17.99
CA VAL A 204 2.92 10.42 -19.03
C VAL A 204 1.52 10.40 -18.43
N PHE A 205 1.31 9.71 -17.29
CA PHE A 205 0.02 9.75 -16.61
C PHE A 205 -0.33 11.14 -16.09
N ALA A 206 0.65 11.90 -15.62
CA ALA A 206 0.44 13.27 -15.16
C ALA A 206 -0.03 14.19 -16.30
N LEU A 207 0.57 14.10 -17.49
CA LEU A 207 0.14 14.87 -18.66
C LEU A 207 -1.31 14.55 -19.04
N ARG A 208 -1.69 13.26 -19.03
CA ARG A 208 -3.08 12.83 -19.27
C ARG A 208 -4.06 13.32 -18.20
N GLU A 209 -3.58 13.52 -16.97
CA GLU A 209 -4.36 14.01 -15.84
C GLU A 209 -4.29 15.55 -15.66
N GLY A 210 -3.59 16.27 -16.54
CA GLY A 210 -3.38 17.71 -16.41
C GLY A 210 -2.60 18.12 -15.16
N CYS A 211 -1.62 17.30 -14.75
CA CYS A 211 -0.81 17.48 -13.55
C CYS A 211 0.67 17.72 -13.87
N PRO A 212 1.45 18.35 -12.97
CA PRO A 212 2.88 18.56 -13.17
C PRO A 212 3.63 17.25 -13.37
N THR A 213 4.59 17.22 -14.30
CA THR A 213 5.47 16.05 -14.52
C THR A 213 6.43 15.84 -13.35
N VAL A 214 7.08 14.68 -13.31
CA VAL A 214 8.08 14.35 -12.28
C VAL A 214 9.33 15.22 -12.47
N PRO A 215 9.93 15.78 -11.41
CA PRO A 215 11.18 16.52 -11.51
C PRO A 215 12.26 15.73 -12.29
N GLY A 216 12.91 16.39 -13.24
CA GLY A 216 13.92 15.77 -14.10
C GLY A 216 13.36 14.99 -15.30
N THR A 217 12.06 15.05 -15.57
CA THR A 217 11.44 14.50 -16.79
C THR A 217 10.88 15.63 -17.67
N SER A 218 10.73 15.38 -18.97
CA SER A 218 10.14 16.35 -19.90
C SER A 218 8.63 16.52 -19.67
N ASP A 219 8.11 17.69 -20.04
CA ASP A 219 6.69 18.01 -20.19
C ASP A 219 6.12 17.66 -21.58
N ASP A 220 6.97 17.20 -22.51
CA ASP A 220 6.60 16.79 -23.85
C ASP A 220 6.32 15.27 -23.90
N PHE A 221 5.08 14.92 -24.25
CA PHE A 221 4.64 13.53 -24.39
C PHE A 221 5.49 12.73 -25.38
N LEU A 222 5.93 13.32 -26.49
CA LEU A 222 6.71 12.62 -27.51
C LEU A 222 8.10 12.26 -27.00
N LYS A 223 8.77 13.19 -26.29
CA LYS A 223 10.08 12.95 -25.65
C LYS A 223 9.99 11.88 -24.57
N LEU A 224 8.97 11.94 -23.72
CA LEU A 224 8.73 10.90 -22.70
C LEU A 224 8.50 9.53 -23.34
N SER A 225 7.67 9.46 -24.38
CA SER A 225 7.32 8.20 -25.04
C SER A 225 8.51 7.58 -25.76
N GLU A 226 9.35 8.40 -26.40
CA GLU A 226 10.59 7.94 -27.04
C GLU A 226 11.56 7.35 -26.00
N GLU A 227 11.78 8.04 -24.88
CA GLU A 227 12.67 7.54 -23.83
C GLU A 227 12.13 6.24 -23.18
N ILE A 228 10.81 6.15 -22.97
CA ILE A 228 10.15 4.93 -22.50
C ILE A 228 10.37 3.79 -23.51
N ARG A 229 10.24 4.06 -24.81
CA ARG A 229 10.44 3.07 -25.88
C ARG A 229 11.88 2.56 -25.88
N GLN A 230 12.86 3.46 -25.78
CA GLN A 230 14.28 3.11 -25.71
C GLN A 230 14.58 2.22 -24.49
N LEU A 231 14.16 2.65 -23.29
CA LEU A 231 14.34 1.85 -22.07
C LEU A 231 13.66 0.49 -22.16
N ASN A 232 12.46 0.43 -22.74
CA ASN A 232 11.75 -0.81 -22.94
C ASN A 232 12.45 -1.74 -23.93
N ALA A 233 13.02 -1.20 -25.01
CA ALA A 233 13.75 -1.97 -26.02
C ALA A 233 15.05 -2.54 -25.43
N SER A 234 15.82 -1.74 -24.67
CA SER A 234 17.11 -2.14 -24.10
C SER A 234 16.99 -3.08 -22.89
N HIS A 235 15.97 -2.91 -22.06
CA HIS A 235 15.85 -3.63 -20.79
C HIS A 235 14.64 -4.56 -20.72
N HIS A 236 13.85 -4.64 -21.79
CA HIS A 236 12.69 -5.52 -21.90
C HIS A 236 11.69 -5.34 -20.73
N MET A 237 11.47 -4.09 -20.31
CA MET A 237 10.65 -3.75 -19.13
C MET A 237 9.22 -4.32 -19.25
N ALA A 238 8.60 -4.21 -20.42
CA ALA A 238 7.28 -4.77 -20.72
C ALA A 238 7.27 -6.30 -20.65
N ASN A 239 8.37 -6.97 -21.01
CA ASN A 239 8.47 -8.43 -20.94
C ASN A 239 8.41 -8.92 -19.50
N VAL A 240 8.95 -8.16 -18.55
CA VAL A 240 8.81 -8.49 -17.12
C VAL A 240 7.34 -8.52 -16.73
N PHE A 241 6.54 -7.52 -17.12
CA PHE A 241 5.10 -7.54 -16.84
C PHE A 241 4.37 -8.62 -17.64
N ALA A 242 4.75 -8.88 -18.89
CA ALA A 242 4.13 -9.88 -19.76
C ALA A 242 4.41 -11.34 -19.34
N ALA A 243 5.58 -11.61 -18.76
CA ALA A 243 5.98 -12.93 -18.29
C ALA A 243 5.06 -13.46 -17.18
N TYR A 244 4.43 -12.55 -16.44
CA TYR A 244 3.53 -12.88 -15.35
C TYR A 244 2.07 -12.70 -15.78
N ARG A 245 1.47 -13.82 -16.19
CA ARG A 245 0.02 -13.93 -16.37
C ARG A 245 -0.66 -13.95 -14.99
N ALA A 246 -1.86 -13.37 -14.94
CA ALA A 246 -2.71 -13.40 -13.75
C ALA A 246 -2.87 -14.84 -13.24
N ILE A 247 -2.56 -15.05 -11.97
CA ILE A 247 -2.70 -16.36 -11.32
C ILE A 247 -4.10 -16.46 -10.72
N LEU A 248 -4.79 -17.57 -10.99
CA LEU A 248 -6.01 -17.90 -10.28
C LEU A 248 -5.67 -18.26 -8.82
N PRO A 249 -6.15 -17.48 -7.83
CA PRO A 249 -5.84 -17.77 -6.45
C PRO A 249 -6.51 -19.06 -5.98
N ARG A 250 -5.82 -19.84 -5.16
CA ARG A 250 -6.44 -20.87 -4.32
C ARG A 250 -7.13 -20.17 -3.16
N VAL A 251 -8.46 -20.13 -3.20
CA VAL A 251 -9.28 -19.43 -2.22
C VAL A 251 -9.84 -20.43 -1.22
N GLU A 252 -9.47 -20.29 0.05
CA GLU A 252 -10.21 -20.93 1.12
C GLU A 252 -11.54 -20.19 1.30
N GLN A 253 -12.64 -20.86 0.94
CA GLN A 253 -13.96 -20.24 0.95
C GLN A 253 -14.37 -19.91 2.39
N GLN A 254 -14.58 -18.62 2.65
CA GLN A 254 -15.21 -18.15 3.87
C GLN A 254 -16.39 -17.24 3.51
N LYS A 255 -17.60 -17.69 3.81
CA LYS A 255 -18.81 -16.86 3.64
C LYS A 255 -18.70 -15.61 4.50
N ASN A 256 -19.11 -14.47 3.94
CA ASN A 256 -19.11 -13.16 4.60
C ASN A 256 -17.72 -12.69 5.11
N ALA A 257 -16.64 -13.14 4.46
CA ALA A 257 -15.31 -12.65 4.77
C ALA A 257 -15.19 -11.13 4.59
N ARG A 258 -14.49 -10.49 5.54
CA ARG A 258 -14.19 -9.05 5.58
C ARG A 258 -12.70 -8.75 5.63
N TYR A 259 -11.91 -9.70 6.10
CA TYR A 259 -10.45 -9.66 6.02
C TYR A 259 -9.99 -10.80 5.12
N PHE A 260 -8.97 -10.51 4.30
CA PHE A 260 -8.35 -11.48 3.42
C PHE A 260 -6.85 -11.45 3.66
N LEU A 261 -6.31 -12.58 4.12
CA LEU A 261 -4.87 -12.83 4.19
C LEU A 261 -4.45 -13.40 2.83
N VAL A 262 -3.62 -12.66 2.12
CA VAL A 262 -3.11 -13.05 0.80
C VAL A 262 -1.65 -13.37 0.92
N ARG A 263 -1.26 -14.57 0.48
CA ARG A 263 0.13 -15.02 0.38
C ARG A 263 0.46 -15.27 -1.09
N LEU A 264 1.38 -14.49 -1.62
CA LEU A 264 1.95 -14.63 -2.95
C LEU A 264 3.29 -15.36 -2.85
N GLU A 265 3.44 -16.43 -3.62
CA GLU A 265 4.69 -17.18 -3.80
C GLU A 265 5.11 -17.11 -5.27
N PRO A 266 5.96 -16.15 -5.66
CA PRO A 266 6.30 -15.92 -7.07
C PRO A 266 6.98 -17.11 -7.74
N ALA A 267 7.94 -17.75 -7.06
CA ALA A 267 8.69 -18.89 -7.59
C ALA A 267 7.78 -20.09 -7.92
N GLY A 268 6.79 -20.36 -7.07
CA GLY A 268 5.80 -21.43 -7.29
C GLY A 268 4.63 -21.00 -8.18
N ARG A 269 4.53 -19.71 -8.55
CA ARG A 269 3.37 -19.10 -9.21
C ARG A 269 2.05 -19.45 -8.50
N ARG A 270 2.04 -19.33 -7.17
CA ARG A 270 0.84 -19.60 -6.35
C ARG A 270 0.42 -18.38 -5.57
N VAL A 271 -0.90 -18.22 -5.47
CA VAL A 271 -1.53 -17.23 -4.60
C VAL A 271 -2.52 -17.95 -3.71
N PHE A 272 -2.33 -17.86 -2.40
CA PHE A 272 -3.25 -18.39 -1.40
C PHE A 272 -4.04 -17.24 -0.80
N VAL A 273 -5.35 -17.40 -0.70
CA VAL A 273 -6.24 -16.41 -0.09
C VAL A 273 -7.07 -17.08 0.99
N ARG A 274 -6.89 -16.62 2.23
CA ARG A 274 -7.69 -17.07 3.39
C ARG A 274 -8.59 -15.93 3.87
N GLY A 275 -9.89 -16.19 3.94
CA GLY A 275 -10.89 -15.21 4.37
C GLY A 275 -11.24 -15.33 5.86
N TYR A 276 -11.47 -14.20 6.51
CA TYR A 276 -11.92 -14.12 7.90
C TYR A 276 -13.13 -13.21 8.02
N ARG A 277 -14.07 -13.58 8.90
CA ARG A 277 -15.20 -12.72 9.26
C ARG A 277 -14.75 -11.54 10.12
N LYS A 278 -15.64 -10.56 10.32
CA LYS A 278 -15.33 -9.35 11.10
C LYS A 278 -14.95 -9.68 12.55
N GLU A 279 -15.63 -10.65 13.14
CA GLU A 279 -15.46 -11.11 14.51
C GLU A 279 -14.08 -11.77 14.73
N GLN A 280 -13.50 -12.29 13.65
CA GLN A 280 -12.18 -12.93 13.63
C GLN A 280 -11.04 -11.93 13.39
N SER A 281 -11.26 -10.62 13.57
CA SER A 281 -10.25 -9.59 13.30
C SER A 281 -8.94 -9.84 14.06
N ARG A 282 -9.00 -10.21 15.35
CA ARG A 282 -7.82 -10.54 16.15
C ARG A 282 -7.03 -11.73 15.56
N LEU A 283 -7.73 -12.82 15.23
CA LEU A 283 -7.12 -13.99 14.60
C LEU A 283 -6.46 -13.64 13.26
N ALA A 284 -7.13 -12.85 12.42
CA ALA A 284 -6.62 -12.46 11.12
C ALA A 284 -5.32 -11.64 11.21
N HIS A 285 -5.20 -10.73 12.19
CA HIS A 285 -3.98 -9.96 12.42
C HIS A 285 -2.85 -10.83 12.98
N HIS A 286 -3.18 -11.71 13.93
CA HIS A 286 -2.20 -12.64 14.51
C HIS A 286 -1.60 -13.55 13.44
N GLU A 287 -2.45 -14.23 12.65
CA GLU A 287 -2.00 -15.08 11.55
C GLU A 287 -1.23 -14.30 10.48
N TYR A 288 -1.58 -13.03 10.25
CA TYR A 288 -0.83 -12.19 9.35
C TYR A 288 0.60 -11.92 9.87
N THR A 289 0.76 -11.55 11.13
CA THR A 289 2.07 -11.35 11.76
C THR A 289 2.90 -12.64 11.72
N THR A 290 2.30 -13.78 12.08
CA THR A 290 2.98 -15.10 12.02
C THR A 290 3.38 -15.46 10.58
N ALA A 291 2.50 -15.25 9.61
CA ALA A 291 2.82 -15.53 8.21
C ALA A 291 3.95 -14.65 7.67
N GLU A 292 4.07 -13.40 8.12
CA GLU A 292 5.20 -12.52 7.78
C GLU A 292 6.49 -12.93 8.49
N SER A 293 6.46 -13.32 9.77
CA SER A 293 7.66 -13.69 10.52
C SER A 293 8.34 -14.97 10.02
N LEU A 294 7.58 -15.84 9.34
CA LEU A 294 8.09 -17.07 8.73
C LEU A 294 8.71 -16.85 7.34
N ILE A 295 8.69 -15.62 6.80
CA ILE A 295 9.28 -15.31 5.49
C ILE A 295 10.79 -15.13 5.67
N PRO A 296 11.64 -15.92 5.00
CA PRO A 296 13.09 -15.73 5.08
C PRO A 296 13.52 -14.37 4.54
N ALA A 297 14.55 -13.77 5.14
CA ALA A 297 15.14 -12.53 4.66
C ALA A 297 15.58 -12.68 3.18
N GLY A 298 15.22 -11.70 2.35
CA GLY A 298 15.53 -11.74 0.92
C GLY A 298 14.63 -12.66 0.08
N SER A 299 13.62 -13.31 0.67
CA SER A 299 12.59 -14.04 -0.06
C SER A 299 11.72 -13.11 -0.91
N SER A 300 11.24 -13.62 -2.05
CA SER A 300 10.25 -12.95 -2.91
C SER A 300 8.81 -13.20 -2.46
N VAL A 301 8.59 -14.07 -1.47
CA VAL A 301 7.26 -14.30 -0.88
C VAL A 301 6.73 -12.99 -0.31
N ARG A 302 5.45 -12.72 -0.54
CA ARG A 302 4.77 -11.52 -0.06
C ARG A 302 3.48 -11.92 0.64
N VAL A 303 3.24 -11.35 1.82
CA VAL A 303 2.00 -11.54 2.56
C VAL A 303 1.39 -10.19 2.87
N VAL A 304 0.06 -10.08 2.74
CA VAL A 304 -0.69 -8.90 3.11
C VAL A 304 -2.04 -9.26 3.70
N LEU A 305 -2.46 -8.51 4.71
CA LEU A 305 -3.82 -8.52 5.22
C LEU A 305 -4.58 -7.28 4.73
N VAL A 306 -5.70 -7.52 4.07
CA VAL A 306 -6.53 -6.47 3.47
C VAL A 306 -7.96 -6.60 3.95
N SER A 307 -8.61 -5.49 4.30
CA SER A 307 -10.06 -5.47 4.51
C SER A 307 -10.80 -4.86 3.31
N VAL A 308 -11.67 -5.67 2.70
CA VAL A 308 -12.51 -5.34 1.55
C VAL A 308 -13.82 -6.13 1.60
N SER A 309 -14.80 -5.73 0.80
CA SER A 309 -16.13 -6.35 0.78
C SER A 309 -16.22 -7.65 -0.02
N SER A 310 -15.26 -7.94 -0.91
CA SER A 310 -15.26 -9.14 -1.74
C SER A 310 -13.88 -9.45 -2.32
N ILE A 311 -13.67 -10.69 -2.75
CA ILE A 311 -12.44 -11.10 -3.44
C ILE A 311 -12.23 -10.36 -4.76
N ASN A 312 -13.29 -10.00 -5.48
CA ASN A 312 -13.17 -9.18 -6.70
C ASN A 312 -12.68 -7.76 -6.37
N SER A 313 -13.08 -7.21 -5.22
CA SER A 313 -12.56 -5.92 -4.76
C SER A 313 -11.10 -6.03 -4.29
N LEU A 314 -10.72 -7.18 -3.71
CA LEU A 314 -9.33 -7.49 -3.35
C LEU A 314 -8.42 -7.50 -4.60
N LYS A 315 -8.82 -8.25 -5.64
CA LYS A 315 -8.09 -8.34 -6.91
C LYS A 315 -7.89 -6.97 -7.55
N ARG A 316 -8.94 -6.14 -7.60
CA ARG A 316 -8.85 -4.76 -8.14
C ARG A 316 -7.96 -3.84 -7.32
N ALA A 317 -7.90 -4.01 -6.00
CA ALA A 317 -7.14 -3.12 -5.11
C ALA A 317 -5.66 -3.51 -4.98
N TYR A 318 -5.36 -4.78 -5.14
CA TYR A 318 -4.01 -5.34 -4.98
C TYR A 318 -3.69 -6.31 -6.12
N PRO A 319 -3.80 -5.87 -7.39
CA PRO A 319 -3.56 -6.73 -8.54
C PRO A 319 -2.12 -7.27 -8.55
N ASN A 320 -1.18 -6.55 -7.94
CA ASN A 320 0.20 -6.98 -7.72
C ASN A 320 0.33 -8.28 -6.90
N TYR A 321 -0.60 -8.58 -5.99
CA TYR A 321 -0.60 -9.85 -5.25
C TYR A 321 -1.20 -11.03 -6.03
N PHE A 322 -1.83 -10.75 -7.18
CA PHE A 322 -2.38 -11.76 -8.10
C PHE A 322 -1.56 -11.89 -9.38
N LEU A 323 -0.42 -11.18 -9.45
CA LEU A 323 0.41 -11.02 -10.63
C LEU A 323 -0.37 -10.54 -11.85
N ASP A 324 -1.41 -9.74 -11.60
CA ASP A 324 -2.18 -9.07 -12.62
C ASP A 324 -1.54 -7.71 -12.87
N THR A 325 -0.76 -7.62 -13.95
CA THR A 325 -0.11 -6.37 -14.38
C THR A 325 -0.63 -5.90 -15.74
N GLU A 326 -1.68 -6.55 -16.25
CA GLU A 326 -2.19 -6.36 -17.60
C GLU A 326 -2.61 -4.90 -17.85
N GLN A 327 -3.30 -4.31 -16.88
CA GLN A 327 -3.77 -2.93 -17.03
C GLN A 327 -2.62 -1.93 -17.14
N PHE A 328 -1.48 -2.17 -16.49
CA PHE A 328 -0.28 -1.33 -16.61
C PHE A 328 0.49 -1.65 -17.89
N LEU A 329 0.64 -2.93 -18.23
CA LEU A 329 1.26 -3.36 -19.48
C LEU A 329 0.56 -2.77 -20.71
N ASN A 330 -0.78 -2.69 -20.70
CA ASN A 330 -1.54 -2.06 -21.78
C ASN A 330 -1.21 -0.56 -21.90
N GLU A 331 -0.98 0.14 -20.79
CA GLU A 331 -0.52 1.54 -20.86
C GLU A 331 0.86 1.66 -21.48
N VAL A 332 1.78 0.76 -21.09
CA VAL A 332 3.13 0.72 -21.66
C VAL A 332 3.06 0.48 -23.16
N ARG A 333 2.28 -0.52 -23.61
CA ARG A 333 2.10 -0.84 -25.04
C ARG A 333 1.54 0.35 -25.83
N VAL A 334 0.51 1.01 -25.32
CA VAL A 334 -0.06 2.21 -25.97
C VAL A 334 0.98 3.32 -26.15
N ILE A 335 1.94 3.44 -25.24
CA ILE A 335 3.01 4.44 -25.31
C ILE A 335 4.13 4.01 -26.25
N THR A 336 4.52 2.73 -26.21
CA THR A 336 5.66 2.23 -26.97
C THR A 336 5.35 1.93 -28.43
N GLY A 337 4.08 1.68 -28.78
CA GLY A 337 3.67 1.15 -30.08
C GLY A 337 3.79 -0.36 -30.11
#